data_AF-T1BTM9-F1
#
_entry.id   AF-T1BTM9-F1
#
_cell.length_a   1.000
_cell.length_b   1.000
_cell.length_c   1.000
_cell.angle_alpha   90.00
_cell.angle_beta   90.00
_cell.angle_gamma   90.00
#
_symmetry.space_group_name_H-M   'P 1'
#
loop_
_entity.id
_entity.type
_entity.pdbx_description
1 polymer ?
#
loop_
_entity_poly.entity_id
_entity_poly.type
_entity_poly.pdbx_seq_one_letter_code
_entity_poly.pdbx_strand_id
1 'polypeptide(L)'
;MRYWLVMPAAGIGRRFGGERPKQYAPLCGRTVIEWALAPFLGDVRCAGAVVALAADDPYWSEIAPPGVLTAAGGAERSHSVRNGLAALAARAGEADWVL
;
A
#
# COMPACT_ATOMS: atom_id res chain seq x y z
N MET A 1 -6.62 -19.28 5.36
CA MET A 1 -5.82 -18.57 6.38
C MET A 1 -6.08 -17.09 6.23
N ARG A 2 -6.39 -16.39 7.33
CA ARG A 2 -6.61 -14.93 7.32
C ARG A 2 -5.26 -14.22 7.22
N TYR A 3 -5.22 -13.11 6.49
CA TYR A 3 -4.00 -12.35 6.29
C TYR A 3 -4.26 -10.85 6.17
N TRP A 4 -3.21 -10.06 6.34
CA TRP A 4 -3.18 -8.62 6.07
C TRP A 4 -2.19 -8.31 4.95
N LEU A 5 -2.40 -7.19 4.27
CA LEU A 5 -1.50 -6.70 3.24
C LEU A 5 -0.70 -5.49 3.75
N VAL A 6 0.61 -5.47 3.53
CA VAL A 6 1.46 -4.29 3.65
C VAL A 6 2.04 -3.95 2.27
N MET A 7 1.56 -2.85 1.69
CA MET A 7 1.99 -2.39 0.37
C MET A 7 2.96 -1.20 0.49
N PRO A 8 4.27 -1.40 0.31
CA PRO A 8 5.21 -0.28 0.24
C PRO A 8 5.07 0.46 -1.09
N ALA A 9 4.57 1.69 -1.03
CA ALA A 9 4.32 2.56 -2.17
C ALA A 9 4.92 3.98 -2.02
N ALA A 10 5.84 4.18 -1.07
CA ALA A 10 6.51 5.47 -0.84
C ALA A 10 7.63 5.81 -1.85
N GLY A 11 7.91 4.93 -2.80
CA GLY A 11 8.97 5.13 -3.78
C GLY A 11 8.56 6.11 -4.87
N ILE A 12 9.44 7.06 -5.17
CA ILE A 12 9.22 8.08 -6.22
C ILE A 12 9.46 7.56 -7.66
N GLY A 13 9.89 6.31 -7.84
CA GLY A 13 9.97 5.69 -9.16
C GLY A 13 11.02 6.29 -10.12
N ARG A 14 12.21 6.71 -9.63
CA ARG A 14 13.26 7.40 -10.43
C ARG A 14 13.60 6.77 -11.80
N ARG A 15 13.55 5.44 -11.91
CA ARG A 15 13.87 4.70 -13.15
C ARG A 15 12.70 4.66 -14.15
N PHE A 16 11.49 4.95 -13.70
CA PHE A 16 10.29 4.87 -14.52
C PHE A 16 10.16 6.07 -15.47
N GLY A 17 10.76 7.22 -15.13
CA GLY A 17 10.89 8.36 -16.05
C GLY A 17 9.59 9.09 -16.39
N GLY A 18 8.49 8.85 -15.65
CA GLY A 18 7.22 9.55 -15.82
C GLY A 18 7.09 10.79 -14.93
N GLU A 19 6.10 11.64 -15.24
CA GLU A 19 5.78 12.84 -14.44
C GLU A 19 5.24 12.51 -13.04
N ARG A 20 4.67 11.33 -12.87
CA ARG A 20 4.14 10.82 -11.59
C ARG A 20 4.88 9.55 -11.17
N PRO A 21 4.98 9.26 -9.86
CA PRO A 21 5.46 7.97 -9.38
C PRO A 21 4.70 6.82 -10.04
N LYS A 22 5.41 5.74 -10.39
CA LYS A 22 4.86 4.64 -11.20
C LYS A 22 3.56 4.05 -10.66
N GLN A 23 3.39 4.03 -9.34
CA GLN A 23 2.21 3.49 -8.68
C GLN A 23 0.94 4.27 -9.01
N TYR A 24 1.05 5.55 -9.39
CA TYR A 24 -0.05 6.39 -9.85
C TYR A 24 -0.15 6.50 -11.37
N ALA A 25 0.73 5.83 -12.12
CA ALA A 25 0.66 5.85 -13.57
C ALA A 25 -0.66 5.19 -14.02
N PRO A 26 -1.39 5.78 -14.97
CA PRO A 26 -2.60 5.18 -15.51
C PRO A 26 -2.25 3.94 -16.33
N LEU A 27 -3.03 2.88 -16.14
CA LEU A 27 -2.96 1.62 -16.85
C LEU A 27 -4.39 1.14 -17.10
N CYS A 28 -4.84 1.16 -18.35
CA CYS A 28 -6.19 0.71 -18.73
C CYS A 28 -7.32 1.35 -17.89
N GLY A 29 -7.23 2.66 -17.63
CA GLY A 29 -8.28 3.41 -16.91
C GLY A 29 -8.21 3.38 -15.38
N ARG A 30 -7.22 2.70 -14.78
CA ARG A 30 -6.95 2.71 -13.33
C ARG A 30 -5.47 2.90 -13.08
N THR A 31 -5.08 3.38 -11.91
CA THR A 31 -3.66 3.46 -11.54
C THR A 31 -3.05 2.08 -11.28
N VAL A 32 -1.74 1.97 -11.41
CA VAL A 32 -1.02 0.72 -11.11
C VAL A 32 -1.29 0.23 -9.68
N ILE A 33 -1.39 1.13 -8.69
CA ILE A 33 -1.66 0.75 -7.30
C ILE A 33 -3.08 0.24 -7.09
N GLU A 34 -4.08 0.81 -7.80
CA GLU A 34 -5.44 0.28 -7.76
C GLU A 34 -5.51 -1.14 -8.32
N TRP A 35 -4.80 -1.42 -9.42
CA TRP A 35 -4.68 -2.78 -9.94
C TRP A 35 -3.98 -3.72 -8.94
N ALA A 36 -2.95 -3.24 -8.26
CA ALA A 36 -2.22 -4.03 -7.27
C ALA A 36 -3.07 -4.34 -6.02
N LEU A 37 -3.93 -3.42 -5.59
CA LEU A 37 -4.79 -3.58 -4.41
C LEU A 37 -6.04 -4.42 -4.70
N ALA A 38 -6.59 -4.35 -5.92
CA ALA A 38 -7.88 -4.94 -6.26
C ALA A 38 -8.03 -6.43 -5.89
N PRO A 39 -7.04 -7.32 -6.15
CA PRO A 39 -7.19 -8.73 -5.81
C PRO A 39 -7.34 -8.98 -4.32
N PHE A 40 -6.71 -8.14 -3.49
CA PHE A 40 -6.73 -8.27 -2.03
C PHE A 40 -7.99 -7.69 -1.42
N LEU A 41 -8.47 -6.56 -1.93
CA LEU A 41 -9.72 -5.94 -1.45
C LEU A 41 -10.96 -6.79 -1.77
N GLY A 42 -10.88 -7.66 -2.78
CA GLY A 42 -11.94 -8.63 -3.11
C GLY A 42 -11.80 -10.00 -2.44
N ASP A 43 -10.70 -10.28 -1.74
CA ASP A 43 -10.48 -11.58 -1.09
C ASP A 43 -11.05 -11.58 0.33
N VAL A 44 -12.04 -12.45 0.59
CA VAL A 44 -12.66 -12.61 1.91
C VAL A 44 -11.67 -12.99 3.03
N ARG A 45 -10.50 -13.52 2.66
CA ARG A 45 -9.43 -13.86 3.63
C ARG A 45 -8.55 -12.68 3.98
N CYS A 46 -8.56 -11.61 3.17
CA CYS A 46 -7.81 -10.39 3.43
C CYS A 46 -8.57 -9.57 4.49
N ALA A 47 -7.97 -9.44 5.66
CA ALA A 47 -8.52 -8.69 6.78
C ALA A 47 -8.47 -7.17 6.58
N GLY A 48 -7.60 -6.71 5.68
CA GLY A 48 -7.36 -5.30 5.40
C GLY A 48 -5.96 -5.06 4.85
N ALA A 49 -5.68 -3.79 4.53
CA ALA A 49 -4.41 -3.39 3.94
C ALA A 49 -3.87 -2.12 4.61
N VAL A 50 -2.54 -2.03 4.69
CA VAL A 50 -1.80 -0.80 4.97
C VAL A 50 -0.97 -0.44 3.75
N VAL A 51 -1.11 0.80 3.26
CA VAL A 51 -0.25 1.33 2.20
C VAL A 51 0.75 2.31 2.81
N ALA A 52 2.04 2.01 2.68
CA ALA A 52 3.09 2.90 3.15
C ALA A 52 3.46 3.91 2.06
N LEU A 53 3.24 5.20 2.32
CA LEU A 53 3.27 6.29 1.34
C LEU A 53 4.36 7.32 1.65
N ALA A 54 4.73 8.15 0.67
CA ALA A 54 5.55 9.32 0.98
C ALA A 54 4.77 10.25 1.94
N ALA A 55 5.48 10.96 2.82
CA ALA A 55 4.82 11.80 3.84
C ALA A 55 3.99 12.93 3.21
N ASP A 56 4.40 13.38 2.03
CA ASP A 56 3.82 14.45 1.23
C ASP A 56 3.15 13.93 -0.05
N ASP A 57 2.73 12.65 -0.06
CA ASP A 57 2.08 12.05 -1.23
C ASP A 57 0.77 12.80 -1.60
N PRO A 58 0.73 13.49 -2.76
CA PRO A 58 -0.42 14.31 -3.10
C PRO A 58 -1.51 13.53 -3.85
N TYR A 59 -1.27 12.26 -4.20
CA TYR A 59 -2.11 11.51 -5.13
C TYR A 59 -3.04 10.52 -4.42
N TRP A 60 -2.60 9.95 -3.29
CA TRP A 60 -3.31 8.86 -2.65
C TRP A 60 -4.76 9.21 -2.26
N SER A 61 -5.00 10.41 -1.75
CA SER A 61 -6.33 10.82 -1.27
C SER A 61 -7.41 10.80 -2.36
N GLU A 62 -7.04 10.91 -3.63
CA GLU A 62 -7.99 10.89 -4.76
C GLU A 62 -8.51 9.48 -5.05
N ILE A 63 -7.74 8.44 -4.71
CA ILE A 63 -8.00 7.05 -5.11
C ILE A 63 -8.07 6.08 -3.93
N ALA A 64 -7.94 6.58 -2.69
CA ALA A 64 -7.88 5.78 -1.48
C ALA A 64 -9.18 4.96 -1.29
N PRO A 65 -9.11 3.62 -1.32
CA PRO A 65 -10.29 2.80 -1.06
C PRO A 65 -10.70 2.89 0.42
N PRO A 66 -12.01 2.83 0.73
CA PRO A 66 -12.48 2.83 2.10
C PRO A 66 -11.85 1.70 2.94
N GLY A 67 -11.46 2.02 4.17
CA GLY A 67 -10.91 1.03 5.11
C GLY A 67 -9.45 0.63 4.87
N VAL A 68 -8.80 1.13 3.82
CA VAL A 68 -7.35 0.97 3.64
C VAL A 68 -6.62 1.95 4.56
N LEU A 69 -5.76 1.39 5.41
CA LEU A 69 -4.93 2.16 6.34
C LEU A 69 -3.70 2.72 5.61
N THR A 70 -3.10 3.75 6.17
CA THR A 70 -1.85 4.32 5.67
C THR A 70 -0.77 4.30 6.75
N ALA A 71 0.47 4.22 6.29
CA ALA A 71 1.66 4.40 7.12
C ALA A 71 2.66 5.32 6.42
N ALA A 72 3.53 5.97 7.20
CA ALA A 72 4.64 6.70 6.63
C ALA A 72 5.65 5.73 5.99
N GLY A 73 6.08 6.04 4.78
CA GLY A 73 7.23 5.42 4.15
C GLY A 73 8.53 5.79 4.86
N GLY A 74 9.60 5.09 4.52
CA GLY A 74 10.95 5.44 4.97
C GLY A 74 11.93 5.60 3.83
N ALA A 75 13.19 5.89 4.18
CA ALA A 75 14.27 6.10 3.22
C ALA A 75 14.51 4.88 2.30
N GLU A 76 14.15 3.70 2.77
CA GLU A 76 14.28 2.44 2.04
C GLU A 76 12.97 1.65 2.08
N ARG A 77 12.84 0.68 1.18
CA ARG A 77 11.67 -0.21 1.13
C ARG A 77 11.46 -0.95 2.46
N SER A 78 12.54 -1.40 3.10
CA SER A 78 12.51 -2.11 4.39
C SER A 78 11.88 -1.26 5.50
N HIS A 79 12.23 0.03 5.57
CA HIS A 79 11.65 0.98 6.51
C HIS A 79 10.14 1.17 6.28
N SER A 80 9.71 1.31 5.02
CA SER A 80 8.29 1.41 4.67
C SER A 80 7.51 0.16 5.08
N VAL A 81 8.08 -1.04 4.88
CA VAL A 81 7.47 -2.31 5.32
C VAL A 81 7.37 -2.36 6.85
N ARG A 82 8.45 -2.02 7.56
CA ARG A 82 8.46 -1.98 9.04
C ARG A 82 7.37 -1.05 9.58
N ASN A 83 7.21 0.13 8.99
CA ASN A 83 6.20 1.09 9.42
C ASN A 83 4.78 0.56 9.15
N GLY A 84 4.57 -0.10 8.01
CA GLY A 84 3.30 -0.77 7.72
C GLY A 84 2.97 -1.89 8.72
N LEU A 85 3.95 -2.71 9.07
CA LEU A 85 3.80 -3.75 10.10
C LEU A 85 3.48 -3.14 11.47
N ALA A 86 4.14 -2.04 11.85
CA ALA A 86 3.85 -1.34 13.10
C ALA A 86 2.41 -0.80 13.14
N ALA A 87 1.88 -0.31 12.01
CA ALA A 87 0.49 0.13 11.92
C ALA A 87 -0.52 -1.03 12.06
N LEU A 88 -0.12 -2.26 11.74
CA LEU A 88 -0.93 -3.47 11.92
C LEU A 88 -0.84 -4.08 13.32
N ALA A 89 0.16 -3.71 14.14
CA ALA A 89 0.45 -4.39 15.40
C ALA A 89 -0.75 -4.45 16.37
N ALA A 90 -1.62 -3.44 16.36
CA ALA A 90 -2.82 -3.38 17.21
C ALA A 90 -4.08 -4.02 16.57
N ARG A 91 -3.95 -4.59 15.36
CA ARG A 91 -5.09 -5.05 14.53
C ARG A 91 -4.95 -6.50 14.07
N ALA A 92 -3.73 -6.92 13.77
CA ALA A 92 -3.43 -8.29 13.38
C ALA A 92 -3.38 -9.19 14.62
N GLY A 93 -3.97 -10.37 14.53
CA GLY A 93 -3.82 -11.43 15.52
C GLY A 93 -2.50 -12.19 15.31
N GLU A 94 -2.03 -12.88 16.35
CA GLU A 94 -0.75 -13.61 16.32
C GLU A 94 -0.64 -14.67 15.22
N ALA A 95 -1.79 -15.22 14.79
CA ALA A 95 -1.87 -16.24 13.74
C ALA A 95 -2.19 -15.67 12.34
N ASP A 96 -2.43 -14.36 12.23
CA ASP A 96 -2.65 -13.74 10.92
C ASP A 96 -1.32 -13.65 10.17
N TRP A 97 -1.34 -14.01 8.88
CA TRP A 97 -0.19 -13.73 8.02
C TRP A 97 -0.16 -12.28 7.59
N VAL A 98 1.03 -11.78 7.29
CA VAL A 98 1.20 -10.51 6.58
C VAL A 98 1.91 -10.77 5.25
N LEU A 99 1.34 -10.23 4.17
CA LEU A 99 1.87 -10.25 2.82
C LEU A 99 2.47 -8.89 2.44
#